data_AF-M6R663-F1
#
_entry.id   AF-M6R663-F1
#
_cell.length_a   1.000
_cell.length_b   1.000
_cell.length_c   1.000
_cell.angle_alpha   90.00
_cell.angle_beta   90.00
_cell.angle_gamma   90.00
#
_symmetry.space_group_name_H-M   'P 1'
#
loop_
_entity.id
_entity.type
_entity.pdbx_description
1 polymer ?
#
loop_
_entity_poly.entity_id
_entity_poly.type
_entity_poly.pdbx_seq_one_letter_code
_entity_poly.pdbx_strand_id
1 'polypeptide(L)'
;MILWEESKKVLETETDYPVIATPIFCFLKLYAIEKYRERIRDFLLNSFEYSRKYALKNRKYDYLGDNLNSDIYLVISQGILSLNQEDREEFCDLVLSAYRFATERKRKYSMYQVSGYLAIYLTAFSRKIESKIFDKSIATIGKNYLENKFVFQTRYAKWYLERNGSEALEFLRNCECYDQLGYIAALLADLDYKNAKHILQEKKEKVQDMIVIEIFLEAIARLESQTSMPESQNRMIWMFESVSATQRTLGAGSDNVFLKRAQEKTNVEDWLQEADQE
;
A
#
# COMPACT_ATOMS: atom_id res chain seq x y z
N MET A 1 -14.30 2.15 -27.07
CA MET A 1 -15.22 1.01 -26.83
C MET A 1 -14.45 -0.23 -26.42
N ILE A 2 -13.44 -0.67 -27.20
CA ILE A 2 -12.60 -1.84 -26.87
C ILE A 2 -11.96 -1.74 -25.47
N LEU A 3 -11.26 -0.65 -25.16
CA LEU A 3 -10.61 -0.48 -23.83
C LEU A 3 -11.58 -0.55 -22.64
N TRP A 4 -12.81 -0.08 -22.82
CA TRP A 4 -13.82 -0.12 -21.75
C TRP A 4 -14.29 -1.56 -21.52
N GLU A 5 -14.56 -2.32 -22.58
CA GLU A 5 -14.93 -3.74 -22.47
C GLU A 5 -13.80 -4.57 -21.85
N GLU A 6 -12.56 -4.36 -22.29
CA GLU A 6 -11.41 -5.05 -21.72
C GLU A 6 -11.21 -4.69 -20.24
N SER A 7 -11.41 -3.42 -19.86
CA SER A 7 -11.37 -3.02 -18.44
C SER A 7 -12.46 -3.68 -17.60
N LYS A 8 -13.65 -3.86 -18.18
CA LYS A 8 -14.77 -4.53 -17.52
C LYS A 8 -14.49 -6.02 -17.30
N LYS A 9 -13.88 -6.71 -18.26
CA LYS A 9 -13.44 -8.11 -18.11
C LYS A 9 -12.47 -8.31 -16.94
N VAL A 10 -11.64 -7.31 -16.64
CA VAL A 10 -10.75 -7.36 -15.47
C VAL A 10 -11.54 -7.40 -14.16
N LEU A 11 -12.70 -6.73 -14.09
CA LEU A 11 -13.57 -6.78 -12.90
C LEU A 11 -14.25 -8.14 -12.70
N GLU A 12 -14.24 -8.98 -13.74
CA GLU A 12 -14.84 -10.31 -13.82
C GLU A 12 -13.82 -11.43 -13.58
N THR A 13 -12.58 -11.08 -13.22
CA THR A 13 -11.55 -12.07 -12.87
C THR A 13 -11.94 -12.82 -11.58
N GLU A 14 -12.00 -14.15 -11.67
CA GLU A 14 -12.27 -15.04 -10.55
C GLU A 14 -11.16 -15.00 -9.47
N THR A 15 -11.44 -15.42 -8.23
CA THR A 15 -10.53 -15.27 -7.07
C THR A 15 -9.11 -15.80 -7.32
N ASP A 16 -8.99 -16.93 -7.99
CA ASP A 16 -7.71 -17.65 -8.12
C ASP A 16 -6.96 -17.30 -9.41
N TYR A 17 -7.54 -16.40 -10.22
CA TYR A 17 -6.96 -16.01 -11.50
C TYR A 17 -6.18 -14.71 -11.40
N PRO A 18 -5.12 -14.56 -12.19
CA PRO A 18 -4.35 -13.33 -12.25
C PRO A 18 -5.18 -12.15 -12.75
N VAL A 19 -5.08 -11.01 -12.05
CA VAL A 19 -5.68 -9.74 -12.49
C VAL A 19 -4.71 -9.01 -13.43
N ILE A 20 -5.02 -9.00 -14.72
CA ILE A 20 -4.24 -8.25 -15.72
C ILE A 20 -4.72 -6.79 -15.71
N ALA A 21 -3.98 -5.92 -15.02
CA ALA A 21 -4.39 -4.53 -14.77
C ALA A 21 -4.22 -3.57 -15.96
N THR A 22 -3.45 -3.95 -16.99
CA THR A 22 -3.11 -3.10 -18.14
C THR A 22 -4.32 -2.42 -18.80
N PRO A 23 -5.44 -3.12 -19.07
CA PRO A 23 -6.62 -2.48 -19.66
C PRO A 23 -7.17 -1.35 -18.80
N ILE A 24 -7.25 -1.54 -17.49
CA ILE A 24 -7.72 -0.51 -16.54
C ILE A 24 -6.81 0.70 -16.60
N PHE A 25 -5.49 0.53 -16.43
CA PHE A 25 -4.57 1.67 -16.45
C PHE A 25 -4.56 2.41 -17.80
N CYS A 26 -4.65 1.70 -18.92
CA CYS A 26 -4.79 2.32 -20.24
C CYS A 26 -6.10 3.10 -20.38
N PHE A 27 -7.20 2.60 -19.83
CA PHE A 27 -8.48 3.29 -19.83
C PHE A 27 -8.43 4.56 -18.96
N LEU A 28 -7.77 4.51 -17.82
CA LEU A 28 -7.61 5.64 -16.90
C LEU A 28 -6.74 6.77 -17.45
N LYS A 29 -5.75 6.47 -18.32
CA LYS A 29 -4.97 7.51 -19.03
C LYS A 29 -5.85 8.45 -19.87
N LEU A 30 -7.07 8.02 -20.22
CA LEU A 30 -8.02 8.83 -20.97
C LEU A 30 -8.88 9.75 -20.07
N TYR A 31 -8.72 9.71 -18.74
CA TYR A 31 -9.54 10.49 -17.79
C TYR A 31 -9.41 12.01 -18.01
N ALA A 32 -8.21 12.48 -18.39
CA ALA A 32 -7.96 13.88 -18.69
C ALA A 32 -8.62 14.38 -20.00
N ILE A 33 -9.20 13.47 -20.80
CA ILE A 33 -9.90 13.83 -22.03
C ILE A 33 -11.39 13.93 -21.72
N GLU A 34 -11.93 15.14 -21.78
CA GLU A 34 -13.32 15.47 -21.38
C GLU A 34 -14.36 14.50 -21.96
N LYS A 35 -14.22 14.12 -23.23
CA LYS A 35 -15.10 13.15 -23.93
C LYS A 35 -15.22 11.79 -23.21
N TYR A 36 -14.20 11.36 -22.46
CA TYR A 36 -14.17 10.06 -21.79
C TYR A 36 -14.33 10.16 -20.27
N ARG A 37 -14.26 11.36 -19.70
CA ARG A 37 -14.20 11.59 -18.25
C ARG A 37 -15.39 10.99 -17.50
N GLU A 38 -16.62 11.33 -17.89
CA GLU A 38 -17.84 10.81 -17.25
C GLU A 38 -17.89 9.27 -17.30
N ARG A 39 -17.56 8.67 -18.44
CA ARG A 39 -17.59 7.21 -18.59
C ARG A 39 -16.57 6.50 -17.70
N ILE A 40 -15.37 7.07 -17.56
CA ILE A 40 -14.32 6.49 -16.72
C ILE A 40 -14.65 6.71 -15.24
N ARG A 41 -15.16 7.88 -14.89
CA ARG A 41 -15.68 8.18 -13.57
C ARG A 41 -16.76 7.19 -13.16
N ASP A 42 -17.76 6.96 -14.00
CA ASP A 42 -18.82 5.99 -13.75
C ASP A 42 -18.28 4.56 -13.64
N PHE A 43 -17.31 4.19 -14.47
CA PHE A 43 -16.63 2.90 -14.36
C PHE A 43 -15.98 2.73 -12.97
N LEU A 44 -15.22 3.73 -12.52
CA LEU A 44 -14.56 3.70 -11.20
C LEU A 44 -15.56 3.61 -10.07
N LEU A 45 -16.58 4.50 -10.04
CA LEU A 45 -17.60 4.54 -8.98
C LEU A 45 -18.34 3.20 -8.83
N ASN A 46 -18.54 2.46 -9.92
CA ASN A 46 -19.27 1.20 -9.91
C ASN A 46 -18.38 -0.05 -9.82
N SER A 47 -17.05 0.08 -9.96
CA SER A 47 -16.12 -1.04 -10.13
C SER A 47 -16.16 -2.08 -9.00
N PHE A 48 -16.12 -1.64 -7.73
CA PHE A 48 -16.15 -2.56 -6.58
C PHE A 48 -17.48 -3.29 -6.45
N GLU A 49 -18.60 -2.59 -6.62
CA GLU A 49 -19.92 -3.20 -6.55
C GLU A 49 -20.11 -4.19 -7.71
N TYR A 50 -19.67 -3.83 -8.91
CA TYR A 50 -19.72 -4.69 -10.08
C TYR A 50 -18.94 -5.98 -9.85
N SER A 51 -17.67 -5.88 -9.43
CA SER A 51 -16.82 -7.04 -9.16
C SER A 51 -17.41 -7.94 -8.08
N ARG A 52 -17.96 -7.34 -7.01
CA ARG A 52 -18.66 -8.08 -5.94
C ARG A 52 -19.88 -8.82 -6.45
N LYS A 53 -20.74 -8.17 -7.25
CA LYS A 53 -21.93 -8.81 -7.85
C LYS A 53 -21.54 -9.96 -8.78
N TYR A 54 -20.49 -9.78 -9.56
CA TYR A 54 -19.98 -10.84 -10.43
C TYR A 54 -19.46 -12.03 -9.61
N ALA A 55 -18.64 -11.79 -8.59
CA ALA A 55 -18.11 -12.81 -7.70
C ALA A 55 -19.23 -13.58 -6.97
N LEU A 56 -20.31 -12.88 -6.56
CA LEU A 56 -21.52 -13.45 -5.96
C LEU A 56 -22.28 -14.38 -6.93
N LYS A 57 -22.44 -13.96 -8.19
CA LYS A 57 -23.18 -14.72 -9.20
C LYS A 57 -22.43 -16.00 -9.63
N ASN A 58 -21.10 -15.95 -9.64
CA ASN A 58 -20.24 -17.03 -10.12
C ASN A 58 -19.53 -17.78 -8.98
N ARG A 59 -20.14 -17.82 -7.78
CA ARG A 59 -19.56 -18.56 -6.66
C ARG A 59 -19.53 -20.05 -6.99
N LYS A 60 -18.32 -20.61 -7.09
CA LYS A 60 -18.09 -22.05 -7.23
C LYS A 60 -18.44 -22.86 -5.98
N TYR A 61 -18.38 -22.24 -4.79
CA TYR A 61 -18.58 -22.92 -3.51
C TYR A 61 -19.33 -22.01 -2.53
N ASP A 62 -20.44 -22.47 -1.96
CA ASP A 62 -21.28 -21.67 -1.05
C ASP A 62 -20.63 -21.39 0.32
N TYR A 63 -19.66 -22.23 0.73
CA TYR A 63 -19.00 -22.13 2.04
C TYR A 63 -17.71 -21.30 2.04
N LEU A 64 -17.11 -21.08 0.87
CA LEU A 64 -15.99 -20.15 0.73
C LEU A 64 -16.60 -18.76 0.66
N GLY A 65 -16.51 -17.99 1.75
CA GLY A 65 -16.96 -16.59 1.77
C GLY A 65 -16.41 -15.80 0.57
N ASP A 66 -17.05 -14.66 0.25
CA ASP A 66 -16.83 -13.83 -0.96
C ASP A 66 -15.67 -14.31 -1.86
N ASN A 67 -16.00 -15.07 -2.92
CA ASN A 67 -15.09 -15.46 -4.02
C ASN A 67 -14.64 -14.26 -4.87
N LEU A 68 -14.33 -13.16 -4.19
CA LEU A 68 -13.86 -11.92 -4.75
C LEU A 68 -12.34 -11.99 -4.88
N ASN A 69 -11.85 -11.66 -6.07
CA ASN A 69 -10.44 -11.47 -6.29
C ASN A 69 -9.99 -10.16 -5.61
N SER A 70 -9.15 -10.26 -4.59
CA SER A 70 -8.71 -9.11 -3.82
C SER A 70 -7.84 -8.14 -4.64
N ASP A 71 -7.12 -8.62 -5.65
CA ASP A 71 -6.26 -7.74 -6.46
C ASP A 71 -7.07 -6.73 -7.30
N ILE A 72 -8.35 -7.01 -7.60
CA ILE A 72 -9.24 -6.03 -8.24
C ILE A 72 -9.37 -4.78 -7.35
N TYR A 73 -9.43 -4.96 -6.02
CA TYR A 73 -9.54 -3.85 -5.07
C TYR A 73 -8.29 -2.98 -5.08
N LEU A 74 -7.13 -3.63 -5.16
CA LEU A 74 -5.84 -2.97 -5.25
C LEU A 74 -5.70 -2.21 -6.57
N VAL A 75 -5.96 -2.87 -7.70
CA VAL A 75 -5.78 -2.30 -9.06
C VAL A 75 -6.65 -1.07 -9.29
N ILE A 76 -7.92 -1.12 -8.90
CA ILE A 76 -8.81 0.05 -9.02
C ILE A 76 -8.31 1.20 -8.14
N SER A 77 -7.85 0.91 -6.93
CA SER A 77 -7.36 1.96 -6.02
C SER A 77 -6.02 2.54 -6.47
N GLN A 78 -5.12 1.73 -7.04
CA GLN A 78 -3.92 2.19 -7.74
C GLN A 78 -4.30 3.10 -8.92
N GLY A 79 -5.34 2.70 -9.66
CA GLY A 79 -5.89 3.48 -10.76
C GLY A 79 -6.38 4.87 -10.31
N ILE A 80 -7.15 4.92 -9.22
CA ILE A 80 -7.59 6.18 -8.61
C ILE A 80 -6.39 7.02 -8.18
N LEU A 81 -5.38 6.41 -7.55
CA LEU A 81 -4.18 7.12 -7.09
C LEU A 81 -3.33 7.68 -8.25
N SER A 82 -3.44 7.11 -9.45
CA SER A 82 -2.76 7.58 -10.65
C SER A 82 -3.38 8.85 -11.26
N LEU A 83 -4.59 9.23 -10.84
CA LEU A 83 -5.20 10.50 -11.23
C LEU A 83 -4.48 11.68 -10.57
N ASN A 84 -4.62 12.87 -11.15
CA ASN A 84 -4.12 14.09 -10.51
C ASN A 84 -4.84 14.33 -9.16
N GLN A 85 -4.28 15.22 -8.34
CA GLN A 85 -4.80 15.44 -6.99
C GLN A 85 -6.25 15.93 -6.97
N GLU A 86 -6.65 16.80 -7.90
CA GLU A 86 -8.02 17.33 -7.91
C GLU A 86 -9.04 16.23 -8.26
N ASP A 87 -8.75 15.46 -9.31
CA ASP A 87 -9.63 14.39 -9.79
C ASP A 87 -9.71 13.22 -8.79
N ARG A 88 -8.60 12.87 -8.13
CA ARG A 88 -8.62 11.73 -7.20
C ARG A 88 -9.50 12.01 -5.99
N GLU A 89 -9.60 13.25 -5.49
CA GLU A 89 -10.36 13.56 -4.26
C GLU A 89 -11.83 13.10 -4.33
N GLU A 90 -12.42 13.12 -5.52
CA GLU A 90 -13.78 12.62 -5.76
C GLU A 90 -13.96 11.16 -5.30
N PHE A 91 -12.92 10.35 -5.39
CA PHE A 91 -12.97 8.91 -5.13
C PHE A 91 -12.55 8.54 -3.70
N CYS A 92 -12.33 9.52 -2.81
CA CYS A 92 -11.93 9.25 -1.42
C CYS A 92 -12.92 8.31 -0.70
N ASP A 93 -14.23 8.54 -0.84
CA ASP A 93 -15.26 7.71 -0.20
C ASP A 93 -15.33 6.29 -0.76
N LEU A 94 -15.01 6.15 -2.05
CA LEU A 94 -14.95 4.86 -2.72
C LEU A 94 -13.78 4.02 -2.17
N VAL A 95 -12.58 4.60 -2.07
CA VAL A 95 -11.41 3.93 -1.47
C VAL A 95 -11.63 3.65 0.02
N LEU A 96 -12.27 4.56 0.75
CA LEU A 96 -12.60 4.35 2.16
C LEU A 96 -13.60 3.21 2.35
N SER A 97 -14.59 3.10 1.46
CA SER A 97 -15.56 2.00 1.45
C SER A 97 -14.88 0.66 1.14
N ALA A 98 -13.94 0.65 0.19
CA ALA A 98 -13.12 -0.53 -0.10
C ALA A 98 -12.27 -0.95 1.10
N TYR A 99 -11.63 0.00 1.78
CA TYR A 99 -10.85 -0.27 2.99
C TYR A 99 -11.71 -0.86 4.12
N ARG A 100 -12.89 -0.28 4.36
CA ARG A 100 -13.85 -0.82 5.36
C ARG A 100 -14.24 -2.25 5.02
N PHE A 101 -14.63 -2.50 3.77
CA PHE A 101 -14.98 -3.84 3.31
C PHE A 101 -13.83 -4.83 3.49
N ALA A 102 -12.61 -4.43 3.14
CA ALA A 102 -11.43 -5.28 3.20
C ALA A 102 -10.99 -5.64 4.62
N THR A 103 -11.38 -4.83 5.62
CA THR A 103 -11.01 -5.01 7.03
C THR A 103 -12.12 -5.60 7.90
N GLU A 104 -13.27 -5.94 7.31
CA GLU A 104 -14.34 -6.64 8.01
C GLU A 104 -13.93 -8.05 8.47
N ARG A 105 -14.65 -8.58 9.49
CA ARG A 105 -14.44 -9.95 9.94
C ARG A 105 -14.79 -10.95 8.82
N LYS A 106 -14.16 -12.13 8.86
CA LYS A 106 -14.39 -13.25 7.94
C LYS A 106 -14.01 -12.95 6.48
N ARG A 107 -13.02 -12.08 6.25
CA ARG A 107 -12.40 -11.90 4.93
C ARG A 107 -11.26 -12.91 4.73
N LYS A 108 -10.99 -13.23 3.46
CA LYS A 108 -9.81 -14.03 3.06
C LYS A 108 -8.54 -13.25 3.40
N TYR A 109 -7.45 -13.97 3.71
CA TYR A 109 -6.17 -13.36 4.07
C TYR A 109 -5.66 -12.37 3.01
N SER A 110 -5.83 -12.70 1.72
CA SER A 110 -5.46 -11.82 0.61
C SER A 110 -6.18 -10.46 0.63
N MET A 111 -7.42 -10.43 1.11
CA MET A 111 -8.15 -9.17 1.28
C MET A 111 -7.59 -8.34 2.44
N TYR A 112 -7.13 -8.97 3.53
CA TYR A 112 -6.41 -8.25 4.59
C TYR A 112 -5.08 -7.69 4.08
N GLN A 113 -4.35 -8.44 3.24
CA GLN A 113 -3.13 -7.93 2.60
C GLN A 113 -3.42 -6.67 1.77
N VAL A 114 -4.45 -6.72 0.92
CA VAL A 114 -4.88 -5.55 0.11
C VAL A 114 -5.31 -4.37 0.99
N SER A 115 -5.95 -4.62 2.13
CA SER A 115 -6.39 -3.56 3.05
C SER A 115 -5.25 -2.66 3.53
N GLY A 116 -4.03 -3.20 3.69
CA GLY A 116 -2.87 -2.41 4.05
C GLY A 116 -2.49 -1.38 2.99
N TYR A 117 -2.48 -1.76 1.71
CA TYR A 117 -2.27 -0.83 0.60
C TYR A 117 -3.37 0.24 0.53
N LEU A 118 -4.64 -0.16 0.70
CA LEU A 118 -5.76 0.78 0.74
C LEU A 118 -5.60 1.79 1.88
N ALA A 119 -5.13 1.36 3.07
CA ALA A 119 -4.85 2.26 4.17
C ALA A 119 -3.79 3.31 3.82
N ILE A 120 -2.68 2.90 3.17
CA ILE A 120 -1.66 3.84 2.69
C ILE A 120 -2.26 4.81 1.66
N TYR A 121 -3.06 4.33 0.71
CA TYR A 121 -3.66 5.19 -0.31
C TYR A 121 -4.63 6.21 0.26
N LEU A 122 -5.33 5.88 1.35
CA LEU A 122 -6.17 6.84 2.07
C LEU A 122 -5.38 8.06 2.59
N THR A 123 -4.07 7.94 2.79
CA THR A 123 -3.22 9.07 3.19
C THR A 123 -2.89 10.04 2.05
N ALA A 124 -3.25 9.71 0.80
CA ALA A 124 -3.02 10.58 -0.35
C ALA A 124 -4.15 11.62 -0.56
N PHE A 125 -5.28 11.44 0.14
CA PHE A 125 -6.43 12.34 0.07
C PHE A 125 -6.32 13.46 1.09
N SER A 126 -6.83 14.63 0.72
CA SER A 126 -6.92 15.81 1.58
C SER A 126 -8.04 15.71 2.62
N ARG A 127 -9.06 14.88 2.33
CA ARG A 127 -10.23 14.71 3.19
C ARG A 127 -9.85 14.16 4.57
N LYS A 128 -10.45 14.74 5.61
CA LYS A 128 -10.33 14.22 6.97
C LYS A 128 -11.02 12.86 7.09
N ILE A 129 -10.25 11.86 7.49
CA ILE A 129 -10.73 10.49 7.75
C ILE A 129 -10.66 10.25 9.26
N GLU A 130 -11.73 9.69 9.82
CA GLU A 130 -11.79 9.39 11.26
C GLU A 130 -10.85 8.25 11.64
N SER A 131 -9.98 8.49 12.63
CA SER A 131 -8.96 7.52 13.01
C SER A 131 -9.51 6.24 13.66
N LYS A 132 -10.70 6.33 14.28
CA LYS A 132 -11.44 5.19 14.85
C LYS A 132 -11.64 4.04 13.86
N ILE A 133 -11.68 4.35 12.55
CA ILE A 133 -11.80 3.32 11.51
C ILE A 133 -10.55 2.44 11.51
N PHE A 134 -9.35 3.04 11.57
CA PHE A 134 -8.10 2.30 11.61
C PHE A 134 -7.93 1.52 12.91
N ASP A 135 -8.34 2.07 14.07
CA ASP A 135 -8.31 1.32 15.34
C ASP A 135 -9.17 0.06 15.29
N LYS A 136 -10.40 0.19 14.75
CA LYS A 136 -11.30 -0.95 14.54
C LYS A 136 -10.70 -1.97 13.58
N SER A 137 -10.07 -1.50 12.51
CA SER A 137 -9.43 -2.36 11.52
C SER A 137 -8.24 -3.10 12.12
N ILE A 138 -7.34 -2.43 12.86
CA ILE A 138 -6.22 -3.05 13.59
C ILE A 138 -6.74 -4.10 14.58
N ALA A 139 -7.78 -3.80 15.36
CA ALA A 139 -8.38 -4.77 16.28
C ALA A 139 -8.97 -6.00 15.57
N THR A 140 -9.47 -5.82 14.35
CA THR A 140 -10.09 -6.90 13.58
C THR A 140 -9.06 -7.75 12.86
N ILE A 141 -8.21 -7.12 12.04
CA ILE A 141 -7.23 -7.82 11.21
C ILE A 141 -6.00 -8.21 12.05
N GLY A 142 -5.65 -7.46 13.09
CA GLY A 142 -4.51 -7.74 13.96
C GLY A 142 -4.72 -8.87 14.96
N LYS A 143 -5.95 -9.35 15.18
CA LYS A 143 -6.26 -10.39 16.18
C LYS A 143 -5.34 -11.62 16.08
N ASN A 144 -5.02 -12.06 14.86
CA ASN A 144 -4.15 -13.20 14.59
C ASN A 144 -2.92 -12.81 13.74
N TYR A 145 -2.73 -11.53 13.44
CA TYR A 145 -1.82 -11.05 12.40
C TYR A 145 -1.13 -9.74 12.80
N LEU A 146 -0.96 -9.49 14.10
CA LEU A 146 -0.46 -8.22 14.62
C LEU A 146 0.90 -7.83 14.01
N GLU A 147 1.72 -8.83 13.72
CA GLU A 147 3.08 -8.70 13.17
C GLU A 147 3.12 -8.57 11.65
N ASN A 148 1.98 -8.70 10.95
CA ASN A 148 1.95 -8.68 9.50
C ASN A 148 2.01 -7.26 8.92
N LYS A 149 2.67 -7.17 7.75
CA LYS A 149 2.81 -5.97 6.91
C LYS A 149 1.56 -5.08 6.84
N PHE A 150 0.39 -5.64 6.57
CA PHE A 150 -0.84 -4.86 6.41
C PHE A 150 -1.33 -4.18 7.70
N VAL A 151 -0.96 -4.70 8.87
CA VAL A 151 -1.21 -4.02 10.16
C VAL A 151 -0.29 -2.82 10.30
N PHE A 152 0.99 -2.95 9.93
CA PHE A 152 1.95 -1.85 9.97
C PHE A 152 1.61 -0.75 8.97
N GLN A 153 1.16 -1.11 7.77
CA GLN A 153 0.60 -0.17 6.80
C GLN A 153 -0.63 0.57 7.35
N THR A 154 -1.51 -0.14 8.07
CA THR A 154 -2.66 0.48 8.72
C THR A 154 -2.25 1.44 9.85
N ARG A 155 -1.24 1.07 10.65
CA ARG A 155 -0.68 1.94 11.70
C ARG A 155 -0.03 3.19 11.12
N TYR A 156 0.74 3.05 10.05
CA TYR A 156 1.27 4.17 9.28
C TYR A 156 0.14 5.13 8.92
N ALA A 157 -0.93 4.61 8.29
CA ALA A 157 -2.03 5.46 7.83
C ALA A 157 -2.74 6.20 8.97
N LYS A 158 -3.04 5.49 10.06
CA LYS A 158 -3.62 6.07 11.28
C LYS A 158 -2.80 7.25 11.77
N TRP A 159 -1.54 6.99 12.13
CA TRP A 159 -0.69 7.99 12.78
C TRP A 159 -0.29 9.12 11.84
N TYR A 160 -0.18 8.86 10.53
CA TYR A 160 0.07 9.90 9.54
C TYR A 160 -1.09 10.90 9.48
N LEU A 161 -2.34 10.40 9.43
CA LEU A 161 -3.55 11.22 9.36
C LEU A 161 -3.82 11.96 10.68
N GLU A 162 -3.44 11.38 11.81
CA GLU A 162 -3.53 12.03 13.13
C GLU A 162 -2.38 13.01 13.41
N ARG A 163 -1.31 13.01 12.57
CA ARG A 163 -0.04 13.69 12.85
C ARG A 163 0.59 13.25 14.19
N ASN A 164 0.43 11.97 14.55
CA ASN A 164 0.79 11.43 15.85
C ASN A 164 2.15 10.73 15.83
N GLY A 165 3.23 11.53 15.79
CA GLY A 165 4.60 11.01 15.86
C GLY A 165 4.98 10.44 17.24
N SER A 166 4.31 10.88 18.31
CA SER A 166 4.61 10.43 19.67
C SER A 166 4.23 8.97 19.90
N GLU A 167 3.00 8.57 19.56
CA GLU A 167 2.54 7.17 19.69
C GLU A 167 3.34 6.25 18.75
N ALA A 168 3.64 6.72 17.54
CA ALA A 168 4.49 6.00 16.60
C ALA A 168 5.91 5.76 17.14
N LEU A 169 6.51 6.77 17.78
CA LEU A 169 7.84 6.64 18.40
C LEU A 169 7.81 5.68 19.60
N GLU A 170 6.80 5.76 20.45
CA GLU A 170 6.62 4.83 21.57
C GLU A 170 6.48 3.39 21.07
N PHE A 171 5.69 3.17 20.02
CA PHE A 171 5.56 1.88 19.39
C PHE A 171 6.90 1.39 18.80
N LEU A 172 7.64 2.25 18.09
CA LEU A 172 8.96 1.92 17.53
C LEU A 172 9.93 1.43 18.61
N ARG A 173 9.95 2.09 19.79
CA ARG A 173 10.81 1.70 20.91
C ARG A 173 10.51 0.27 21.39
N ASN A 174 9.22 -0.03 21.56
CA ASN A 174 8.79 -1.25 22.24
C ASN A 174 8.59 -2.45 21.31
N CYS A 175 8.40 -2.24 20.01
CA CYS A 175 8.13 -3.30 19.06
C CYS A 175 9.42 -4.05 18.64
N GLU A 176 9.34 -5.38 18.59
CA GLU A 176 10.42 -6.29 18.20
C GLU A 176 10.23 -6.92 16.81
N CYS A 177 9.15 -6.56 16.10
CA CYS A 177 8.89 -7.05 14.73
C CYS A 177 9.75 -6.28 13.70
N TYR A 178 11.07 -6.46 13.78
CA TYR A 178 12.06 -5.67 13.03
C TYR A 178 11.76 -5.60 11.52
N ASP A 179 11.33 -6.71 10.92
CA ASP A 179 11.02 -6.83 9.48
C ASP A 179 9.94 -5.84 8.99
N GLN A 180 9.08 -5.36 9.89
CA GLN A 180 8.00 -4.44 9.55
C GLN A 180 8.21 -3.01 10.09
N LEU A 181 9.23 -2.80 10.93
CA LEU A 181 9.52 -1.48 11.52
C LEU A 181 9.85 -0.42 10.48
N GLY A 182 10.23 -0.83 9.26
CA GLY A 182 10.44 0.08 8.15
C GLY A 182 9.26 1.02 7.89
N TYR A 183 8.01 0.54 8.04
CA TYR A 183 6.83 1.40 7.91
C TYR A 183 6.76 2.49 8.97
N ILE A 184 7.19 2.18 10.20
CA ILE A 184 7.18 3.15 11.29
C ILE A 184 8.33 4.15 11.15
N ALA A 185 9.49 3.70 10.67
CA ALA A 185 10.58 4.59 10.30
C ALA A 185 10.16 5.57 9.19
N ALA A 186 9.52 5.07 8.13
CA ALA A 186 9.00 5.91 7.05
C ALA A 186 7.94 6.90 7.53
N LEU A 187 7.03 6.49 8.42
CA LEU A 187 6.06 7.38 9.04
C LEU A 187 6.74 8.53 9.78
N LEU A 188 7.73 8.23 10.63
CA LEU A 188 8.40 9.25 11.44
C LEU A 188 9.18 10.24 10.58
N ALA A 189 9.78 9.77 9.49
CA ALA A 189 10.36 10.64 8.47
C ALA A 189 9.29 11.48 7.74
N ASP A 190 8.19 10.88 7.32
CA ASP A 190 7.08 11.58 6.63
C ASP A 190 6.36 12.59 7.52
N LEU A 191 6.43 12.44 8.85
CA LEU A 191 5.93 13.39 9.85
C LEU A 191 6.95 14.44 10.27
N ASP A 192 8.18 14.37 9.78
CA ASP A 192 9.31 15.18 10.26
C ASP A 192 9.53 15.14 11.78
N TYR A 193 9.35 13.94 12.37
CA TYR A 193 9.41 13.79 13.82
C TYR A 193 10.85 13.63 14.32
N LYS A 194 11.58 14.74 14.44
CA LYS A 194 13.03 14.80 14.78
C LYS A 194 13.44 13.95 15.99
N ASN A 195 12.58 13.88 17.00
CA ASN A 195 12.84 13.11 18.22
C ASN A 195 13.01 11.59 17.98
N ALA A 196 12.64 11.08 16.80
CA ALA A 196 12.82 9.69 16.44
C ALA A 196 14.26 9.30 16.11
N LYS A 197 15.13 10.25 15.74
CA LYS A 197 16.45 9.97 15.15
C LYS A 197 17.29 8.99 15.99
N HIS A 198 17.44 9.26 17.28
CA HIS A 198 18.23 8.41 18.17
C HIS A 198 17.68 6.97 18.26
N ILE A 199 16.35 6.83 18.35
CA ILE A 199 15.70 5.51 18.43
C ILE A 199 15.86 4.74 17.12
N LEU A 200 15.75 5.43 15.98
CA LEU A 200 15.99 4.81 14.68
C LEU A 200 17.44 4.30 14.57
N GLN A 201 18.43 5.10 15.01
CA GLN A 201 19.82 4.68 15.04
C GLN A 201 20.00 3.42 15.92
N GLU A 202 19.46 3.42 17.14
CA GLU A 202 19.56 2.26 18.04
C GLU A 202 18.90 1.00 17.46
N LYS A 203 17.69 1.14 16.90
CA LYS A 203 16.95 0.02 16.33
C LYS A 203 17.62 -0.52 15.07
N LYS A 204 18.22 0.34 14.24
CA LYS A 204 18.94 -0.08 13.02
C LYS A 204 20.05 -1.09 13.33
N GLU A 205 20.78 -0.92 14.43
CA GLU A 205 21.86 -1.84 14.84
C GLU A 205 21.36 -3.26 15.18
N LYS A 206 20.05 -3.43 15.39
CA LYS A 206 19.42 -4.72 15.69
C LYS A 206 18.70 -5.33 14.48
N VAL A 207 18.57 -4.60 13.38
CA VAL A 207 17.92 -5.08 12.15
C VAL A 207 18.92 -5.94 11.36
N GLN A 208 18.47 -7.09 10.87
CA GLN A 208 19.24 -7.96 9.98
C GLN A 208 18.81 -7.85 8.51
N ASP A 209 17.53 -7.52 8.27
CA ASP A 209 17.00 -7.35 6.92
C ASP A 209 17.59 -6.10 6.26
N MET A 210 18.36 -6.31 5.17
CA MET A 210 19.01 -5.24 4.40
C MET A 210 18.04 -4.22 3.82
N ILE A 211 16.83 -4.64 3.43
CA ILE A 211 15.79 -3.74 2.92
C ILE A 211 15.35 -2.80 4.06
N VAL A 212 15.13 -3.35 5.26
CA VAL A 212 14.76 -2.56 6.43
C VAL A 212 15.90 -1.63 6.85
N ILE A 213 17.16 -2.07 6.77
CA ILE A 213 18.32 -1.21 7.00
C ILE A 213 18.31 -0.01 6.04
N GLU A 214 18.11 -0.22 4.74
CA GLU A 214 18.02 0.87 3.75
C GLU A 214 16.89 1.86 4.06
N ILE A 215 15.74 1.35 4.51
CA ILE A 215 14.62 2.18 4.96
C ILE A 215 15.04 3.03 6.15
N PHE A 216 15.69 2.44 7.16
CA PHE A 216 16.15 3.19 8.34
C PHE A 216 17.18 4.27 7.99
N LEU A 217 18.12 3.96 7.10
CA LEU A 217 19.12 4.92 6.63
C LEU A 217 18.47 6.13 5.92
N GLU A 218 17.53 5.88 5.00
CA GLU A 218 16.78 6.94 4.32
C GLU A 218 15.96 7.77 5.32
N ALA A 219 15.28 7.13 6.28
CA ALA A 219 14.51 7.83 7.30
C ALA A 219 15.39 8.75 8.17
N ILE A 220 16.56 8.27 8.60
CA ILE A 220 17.53 9.06 9.36
C ILE A 220 18.05 10.25 8.53
N ALA A 221 18.45 10.02 7.28
CA ALA A 221 18.96 11.07 6.40
C ALA A 221 17.91 12.17 6.12
N ARG A 222 16.65 11.78 5.95
CA ARG A 222 15.52 12.72 5.82
C ARG A 222 15.33 13.54 7.08
N LEU A 223 15.32 12.90 8.25
CA LEU A 223 15.20 13.60 9.54
C LEU A 223 16.39 14.53 9.82
N GLU A 224 17.54 14.33 9.21
CA GLU A 224 18.68 15.27 9.31
C GLU A 224 18.54 16.48 8.41
N SER A 225 18.04 16.29 7.18
CA SER A 225 18.11 17.30 6.12
C SER A 225 16.82 18.11 5.95
N GLN A 226 15.66 17.52 6.18
CA GLN A 226 14.38 18.20 5.94
C GLN A 226 14.07 19.19 7.07
N THR A 227 13.28 20.22 6.77
CA THR A 227 12.89 21.26 7.77
C THR A 227 11.40 21.27 8.07
N SER A 228 10.64 20.45 7.35
CA SER A 228 9.20 20.29 7.50
C SER A 228 8.76 18.96 6.89
N MET A 229 7.49 18.61 7.09
CA MET A 229 6.87 17.44 6.47
C MET A 229 6.97 17.52 4.94
N PRO A 230 7.40 16.44 4.27
CA PRO A 230 7.46 16.42 2.81
C PRO A 230 6.07 16.55 2.18
N GLU A 231 6.03 17.16 0.98
CA GLU A 231 4.85 17.14 0.13
C GLU A 231 4.42 15.70 -0.18
N SER A 232 3.12 15.51 -0.49
CA SER A 232 2.53 14.17 -0.58
C SER A 232 3.31 13.23 -1.49
N GLN A 233 3.72 13.68 -2.68
CA GLN A 233 4.48 12.90 -3.67
C GLN A 233 5.93 12.60 -3.27
N ASN A 234 6.51 13.39 -2.36
CA ASN A 234 7.89 13.24 -1.91
C ASN A 234 7.99 12.37 -0.66
N ARG A 235 6.88 11.86 -0.14
CA ARG A 235 6.86 10.99 1.03
C ARG A 235 7.60 9.68 0.78
N MET A 236 8.31 9.25 1.80
CA MET A 236 9.11 8.04 1.83
C MET A 236 8.25 6.79 1.68
N ILE A 237 7.00 6.79 2.14
CA ILE A 237 6.09 5.64 1.96
C ILE A 237 5.91 5.24 0.49
N TRP A 238 6.02 6.19 -0.45
CA TRP A 238 5.91 5.91 -1.89
C TRP A 238 7.14 5.26 -2.50
N MET A 239 8.22 5.14 -1.74
CA MET A 239 9.41 4.38 -2.13
C MET A 239 9.26 2.88 -1.83
N PHE A 240 8.24 2.47 -1.07
CA PHE A 240 7.90 1.07 -0.81
C PHE A 240 7.19 0.44 -2.02
N GLU A 241 7.15 -0.90 -2.07
CA GLU A 241 6.38 -1.58 -3.12
C GLU A 241 4.91 -1.18 -3.09
N SER A 242 4.38 -0.84 -4.27
CA SER A 242 2.95 -0.60 -4.48
C SER A 242 2.20 -1.84 -4.97
N VAL A 243 2.92 -2.96 -5.17
CA VAL A 243 2.46 -4.18 -5.85
C VAL A 243 2.21 -5.32 -4.83
N SER A 244 1.15 -6.12 -5.01
CA SER A 244 0.85 -7.29 -4.15
C SER A 244 1.77 -8.48 -4.45
N ALA A 245 1.85 -9.45 -3.52
CA ALA A 245 2.59 -10.68 -3.75
C ALA A 245 2.08 -11.44 -4.98
N THR A 246 0.76 -11.52 -5.16
CA THR A 246 0.13 -12.13 -6.33
C THR A 246 0.54 -11.42 -7.61
N GLN A 247 0.46 -10.08 -7.66
CA GLN A 247 0.90 -9.31 -8.83
C GLN A 247 2.38 -9.55 -9.16
N ARG A 248 3.27 -9.69 -8.15
CA ARG A 248 4.70 -10.02 -8.36
C ARG A 248 4.90 -11.40 -8.96
N THR A 249 4.22 -12.42 -8.45
CA THR A 249 4.27 -13.79 -9.01
C THR A 249 3.88 -13.82 -10.49
N LEU A 250 3.10 -12.85 -10.93
CA LEU A 250 2.62 -12.71 -12.30
C LEU A 250 3.50 -11.84 -13.19
N GLY A 251 4.70 -11.49 -12.73
CA GLY A 251 5.69 -10.76 -13.50
C GLY A 251 5.62 -9.24 -13.39
N ALA A 252 4.80 -8.68 -12.49
CA ALA A 252 4.90 -7.26 -12.16
C ALA A 252 6.25 -7.01 -11.46
N GLY A 253 7.10 -6.18 -12.06
CA GLY A 253 8.37 -5.78 -11.46
C GLY A 253 8.15 -5.04 -10.13
N SER A 254 9.05 -5.24 -9.17
CA SER A 254 9.02 -4.46 -7.93
C SER A 254 9.50 -3.03 -8.21
N ASP A 255 8.68 -2.06 -7.83
CA ASP A 255 9.01 -0.63 -7.79
C ASP A 255 9.67 -0.22 -6.46
N ASN A 256 9.89 -1.17 -5.55
CA ASN A 256 10.50 -0.91 -4.24
C ASN A 256 11.94 -0.41 -4.38
N VAL A 257 12.15 0.85 -4.05
CA VAL A 257 13.46 1.51 -4.14
C VAL A 257 14.45 0.90 -3.15
N PHE A 258 13.99 0.51 -1.96
CA PHE A 258 14.84 -0.06 -0.91
C PHE A 258 15.31 -1.47 -1.26
N LEU A 259 14.45 -2.27 -1.91
CA LEU A 259 14.84 -3.58 -2.42
C LEU A 259 15.96 -3.44 -3.46
N LYS A 260 15.83 -2.51 -4.41
CA LYS A 260 16.85 -2.27 -5.44
C LYS A 260 18.19 -1.83 -4.84
N ARG A 261 18.16 -0.90 -3.89
CA ARG A 261 19.37 -0.44 -3.17
C ARG A 261 20.04 -1.56 -2.38
N ALA A 262 19.24 -2.40 -1.71
CA ALA A 262 19.77 -3.55 -0.97
C ALA A 262 20.45 -4.56 -1.93
N GLN A 263 19.82 -4.87 -3.06
CA GLN A 263 20.37 -5.76 -4.09
C GLN A 263 21.67 -5.21 -4.71
N GLU A 264 21.73 -3.90 -4.99
CA GLU A 264 22.94 -3.25 -5.50
C GLU A 264 24.12 -3.41 -4.53
N LYS A 265 23.89 -3.29 -3.22
CA LYS A 265 24.93 -3.45 -2.21
C LYS A 265 25.40 -4.90 -2.05
N THR A 266 24.47 -5.85 -2.03
CA THR A 266 24.83 -7.28 -1.96
C THR A 266 25.64 -7.70 -3.19
N ASN A 267 25.23 -7.27 -4.39
CA ASN A 267 25.99 -7.57 -5.60
C ASN A 267 27.40 -6.96 -5.58
N VAL A 268 27.58 -5.77 -5.02
CA VAL A 268 28.91 -5.14 -4.88
C VAL A 268 29.78 -5.89 -3.87
N GLU A 269 29.20 -6.39 -2.76
CA GLU A 269 29.93 -7.20 -1.79
C GLU A 269 30.38 -8.54 -2.37
N ASP A 270 29.55 -9.21 -3.18
CA ASP A 270 29.90 -10.44 -3.88
C ASP A 270 31.07 -10.21 -4.87
N TRP A 271 31.04 -9.10 -5.63
CA TRP A 271 32.12 -8.74 -6.56
C TRP A 271 33.45 -8.43 -5.86
N LEU A 272 33.42 -7.80 -4.69
CA LEU A 272 34.64 -7.53 -3.92
C LEU A 272 35.22 -8.81 -3.32
N GLN A 273 34.38 -9.75 -2.88
CA GLN A 273 34.83 -11.06 -2.42
C GLN A 273 35.43 -11.91 -3.54
N GLU A 274 34.91 -11.82 -4.77
CA GLU A 274 35.50 -12.48 -5.94
C GLU A 274 36.83 -11.82 -6.36
N ALA A 275 36.93 -10.49 -6.30
CA ALA A 275 38.16 -9.76 -6.64
C ALA A 275 39.29 -9.95 -5.61
N ASP A 276 38.97 -10.17 -4.34
CA ASP A 276 39.96 -10.47 -3.29
C ASP A 276 40.44 -11.94 -3.30
N GLN A 277 39.89 -12.78 -4.21
CA GLN A 277 40.28 -14.18 -4.40
C GLN A 277 41.15 -14.44 -5.66
N GLU A 278 41.51 -13.40 -6.42
CA GLU A 278 42.49 -13.45 -7.53
C GLU A 278 43.88 -12.92 -7.13
#